data_AF-A0A1B3XK28-F1
#
_entry.id   AF-A0A1B3XK28-F1
#
_cell.length_a   1.000
_cell.length_b   1.000
_cell.length_c   1.000
_cell.angle_alpha   90.00
_cell.angle_beta   90.00
_cell.angle_gamma   90.00
#
_symmetry.space_group_name_H-M   'P 1'
#
loop_
_entity.id
_entity.type
_entity.pdbx_description
1 polymer ?
#
loop_
_entity_poly.entity_id
_entity_poly.type
_entity_poly.pdbx_seq_one_letter_code
_entity_poly.pdbx_strand_id
1 'polypeptide(L)'
;MEIWKVSEKVAKFSDVIPKYIFSLFFSCISLAASIILFSGEISWLLPGIIVYPFYIVVPYVIFAVPVQVFLNRYPRKFNLLYLFIYIFFSFIAVFILYIVQDVNVAMNVVRMKQFYELSFSAAVIFWIWDSIFLHEKPE
;
A
#
# COMPACT_ATOMS: atom_id res chain seq x y z
N MET A 1 -18.19 -33.32 9.62
CA MET A 1 -17.86 -32.20 10.52
C MET A 1 -16.76 -31.30 9.93
N GLU A 2 -15.76 -31.85 9.24
CA GLU A 2 -14.69 -31.08 8.55
C GLU A 2 -15.18 -30.22 7.35
N ILE A 3 -16.09 -30.74 6.52
CA ILE A 3 -16.57 -30.08 5.29
C ILE A 3 -17.27 -28.75 5.60
N TRP A 4 -18.03 -28.70 6.70
CA TRP A 4 -18.73 -27.49 7.12
C TRP A 4 -17.76 -26.39 7.58
N LYS A 5 -16.70 -26.75 8.32
CA LYS A 5 -15.63 -25.82 8.71
C LYS A 5 -14.86 -25.27 7.50
N VAL A 6 -14.61 -26.10 6.49
CA VAL A 6 -13.98 -25.64 5.23
C VAL A 6 -14.90 -24.67 4.49
N SER A 7 -16.19 -25.01 4.36
CA SER A 7 -17.19 -24.12 3.73
C SER A 7 -17.29 -22.76 4.43
N GLU A 8 -17.33 -22.75 5.76
CA GLU A 8 -17.41 -21.53 6.57
C GLU A 8 -16.15 -20.67 6.41
N LYS A 9 -14.97 -21.31 6.37
CA LYS A 9 -13.71 -20.61 6.13
C LYS A 9 -13.65 -20.01 4.72
N VAL A 10 -14.10 -20.75 3.71
CA VAL A 10 -14.17 -20.29 2.31
C VAL A 10 -15.14 -19.12 2.16
N ALA A 11 -16.32 -19.18 2.79
CA ALA A 11 -17.28 -18.08 2.79
C ALA A 11 -16.67 -16.80 3.41
N LYS A 12 -16.01 -16.94 4.56
CA LYS A 12 -15.34 -15.81 5.22
C LYS A 12 -14.21 -15.22 4.37
N PHE A 13 -13.46 -16.04 3.63
CA PHE A 13 -12.47 -15.55 2.68
C PHE A 13 -13.11 -14.81 1.50
N SER A 14 -14.23 -15.33 0.97
CA SER A 14 -14.98 -14.71 -0.12
C SER A 14 -15.47 -13.30 0.21
N ASP A 15 -15.82 -13.04 1.47
CA ASP A 15 -16.30 -11.71 1.90
C ASP A 15 -15.15 -10.70 2.09
N VAL A 16 -13.94 -11.20 2.37
CA VAL A 16 -12.77 -10.38 2.69
C VAL A 16 -11.97 -10.03 1.44
N ILE A 17 -11.83 -10.95 0.49
CA ILE A 17 -11.07 -10.76 -0.75
C ILE A 17 -11.49 -9.49 -1.52
N PRO A 18 -12.78 -9.18 -1.73
CA PRO A 18 -13.20 -7.97 -2.43
C PRO A 18 -12.70 -6.70 -1.75
N LYS A 19 -12.69 -6.65 -0.41
CA LYS A 19 -12.23 -5.48 0.35
C LYS A 19 -10.74 -5.22 0.12
N TYR A 20 -9.92 -6.27 0.07
CA TYR A 20 -8.50 -6.15 -0.26
C TYR A 20 -8.28 -5.68 -1.71
N ILE A 21 -9.07 -6.20 -2.65
CA ILE A 21 -9.00 -5.77 -4.06
C ILE A 21 -9.37 -4.29 -4.20
N PHE A 22 -10.44 -3.83 -3.54
CA PHE A 22 -10.81 -2.42 -3.55
C PHE A 22 -9.73 -1.55 -2.90
N SER A 23 -9.21 -1.94 -1.74
CA SER A 23 -8.14 -1.18 -1.07
C SER A 23 -6.90 -1.05 -1.95
N LEU A 24 -6.48 -2.15 -2.57
CA LEU A 24 -5.37 -2.18 -3.53
C LEU A 24 -5.63 -1.23 -4.71
N PHE A 25 -6.81 -1.34 -5.34
CA PHE A 25 -7.16 -0.55 -6.51
C PHE A 25 -7.11 0.96 -6.22
N PHE A 26 -7.79 1.40 -5.15
CA PHE A 26 -7.81 2.81 -4.77
C PHE A 26 -6.44 3.32 -4.31
N SER A 27 -5.67 2.49 -3.60
CA SER A 27 -4.30 2.79 -3.19
C SER A 27 -3.38 3.01 -4.38
N CYS A 28 -3.40 2.09 -5.35
CA CYS A 28 -2.57 2.18 -6.55
C CYS A 28 -2.88 3.41 -7.39
N ILE A 29 -4.16 3.71 -7.62
CA ILE A 29 -4.57 4.90 -8.40
C ILE A 29 -4.18 6.18 -7.68
N SER A 30 -4.44 6.25 -6.37
CA SER A 30 -4.14 7.43 -5.56
C SER A 30 -2.64 7.71 -5.51
N LEU A 31 -1.82 6.66 -5.37
CA LEU A 31 -0.36 6.81 -5.35
C LEU A 31 0.20 7.14 -6.73
N ALA A 32 -0.34 6.53 -7.80
CA ALA A 32 0.01 6.89 -9.18
C ALA A 32 -0.28 8.37 -9.48
N ALA A 33 -1.46 8.86 -9.08
CA ALA A 33 -1.81 10.27 -9.21
C ALA A 33 -0.86 11.16 -8.41
N SER A 34 -0.49 10.76 -7.19
CA SER A 34 0.44 11.52 -6.35
C SER A 34 1.83 11.62 -6.98
N ILE A 35 2.35 10.54 -7.56
CA ILE A 35 3.65 10.53 -8.27
C ILE A 35 3.64 11.55 -9.41
N ILE A 36 2.57 11.58 -10.22
CA ILE A 36 2.44 12.48 -11.37
C ILE A 36 2.31 13.94 -10.92
N LEU A 37 1.58 14.18 -9.83
CA LEU A 37 1.46 15.52 -9.25
C LEU A 37 2.80 16.04 -8.73
N PHE A 38 3.61 15.18 -8.10
CA PHE A 38 4.95 15.56 -7.64
C PHE A 38 5.97 15.72 -8.76
N SER A 39 5.83 14.98 -9.86
CA SER A 39 6.70 15.18 -11.04
C SER A 39 6.37 16.48 -11.77
N GLY A 40 5.15 17.01 -11.62
CA GLY A 40 4.69 18.21 -12.31
C GLY A 40 4.33 17.97 -13.79
N GLU A 41 4.41 16.72 -14.25
CA GLU A 41 4.22 16.34 -15.65
C GLU A 41 2.76 15.94 -15.91
N ILE A 42 1.85 16.91 -15.95
CA ILE A 42 0.41 16.65 -16.13
C ILE A 42 0.10 15.93 -17.46
N SER A 43 0.94 16.08 -18.48
CA SER A 43 0.82 15.34 -19.75
C SER A 43 0.90 13.82 -19.55
N TRP A 44 1.58 13.36 -18.50
CA TRP A 44 1.70 11.95 -18.13
C TRP A 44 0.55 11.45 -17.24
N LEU A 45 -0.48 12.24 -16.96
CA LEU A 45 -1.60 11.83 -16.10
C LEU A 45 -2.27 10.54 -16.60
N LEU A 46 -2.73 10.53 -17.85
CA LEU A 46 -3.45 9.38 -18.42
C LEU A 46 -2.53 8.15 -18.59
N PRO A 47 -1.34 8.24 -19.19
CA PRO A 47 -0.44 7.10 -19.28
C PRO A 47 0.05 6.61 -17.91
N GLY A 48 0.36 7.53 -17.00
CA GLY A 48 0.90 7.22 -15.68
C GLY A 48 -0.10 6.52 -14.77
N ILE A 49 -1.38 6.90 -14.82
CA ILE A 49 -2.45 6.18 -14.10
C ILE A 49 -2.61 4.75 -14.61
N ILE A 50 -2.26 4.45 -15.87
CA ILE A 50 -2.30 3.08 -16.40
C ILE A 50 -1.04 2.33 -15.99
N VAL A 51 0.15 2.95 -16.13
CA VAL A 51 1.43 2.27 -16.00
C VAL A 51 1.90 2.12 -14.55
N TYR A 52 1.81 3.18 -13.72
CA TYR A 52 2.35 3.16 -12.36
C TYR A 52 1.68 2.13 -11.43
N PRO A 53 0.36 1.87 -11.50
CA PRO A 53 -0.26 0.83 -10.68
C PRO A 53 0.43 -0.53 -10.78
N PHE A 54 0.91 -0.94 -11.96
CA PHE A 54 1.61 -2.22 -12.12
C PHE A 54 2.89 -2.30 -11.28
N TYR A 55 3.58 -1.18 -11.10
CA TYR A 55 4.77 -1.09 -10.24
C TYR A 55 4.40 -0.97 -8.76
N ILE A 56 3.28 -0.32 -8.43
CA ILE A 56 2.82 -0.09 -7.05
C ILE A 56 2.19 -1.34 -6.41
N VAL A 57 1.61 -2.24 -7.21
CA VAL A 57 1.00 -3.48 -6.71
C VAL A 57 2.03 -4.32 -5.93
N VAL A 58 3.26 -4.44 -6.44
CA VAL A 58 4.31 -5.26 -5.81
C VAL A 58 4.65 -4.80 -4.38
N PRO A 59 5.07 -3.54 -4.14
CA PRO A 59 5.36 -3.08 -2.79
C PRO A 59 4.12 -3.08 -1.89
N TYR A 60 2.92 -2.81 -2.42
CA TYR A 60 1.70 -2.91 -1.62
C TYR A 60 1.46 -4.34 -1.11
N VAL A 61 1.55 -5.34 -2.00
CA VAL A 61 1.34 -6.75 -1.62
C VAL A 61 2.42 -7.27 -0.68
N ILE A 62 3.68 -6.85 -0.85
CA ILE A 62 4.80 -7.33 -0.04
C ILE A 62 4.88 -6.64 1.32
N PHE A 63 4.53 -5.36 1.41
CA PHE A 63 4.72 -4.57 2.63
C PHE A 63 3.39 -4.15 3.27
N ALA A 64 2.49 -3.52 2.52
CA ALA A 64 1.24 -3.00 3.08
C ALA A 64 0.29 -4.12 3.52
N VAL A 65 0.07 -5.15 2.70
CA VAL A 65 -0.84 -6.26 3.05
C VAL A 65 -0.40 -7.02 4.31
N PRO A 66 0.87 -7.44 4.49
CA PRO A 66 1.28 -8.11 5.73
C PRO A 66 1.19 -7.21 6.97
N VAL A 67 1.55 -5.92 6.82
CA VAL A 67 1.36 -4.93 7.89
C VAL A 67 -0.11 -4.85 8.25
N GLN A 68 -1.00 -4.76 7.26
CA GLN A 68 -2.42 -4.67 7.46
C GLN A 68 -3.00 -5.90 8.15
N VAL A 69 -2.62 -7.11 7.71
CA VAL A 69 -3.04 -8.37 8.34
C VAL A 69 -2.58 -8.43 9.80
N PHE A 70 -1.38 -7.93 10.11
CA PHE A 70 -0.87 -7.87 11.47
C PHE A 70 -1.65 -6.86 12.33
N LEU A 71 -1.90 -5.65 11.81
CA LEU A 71 -2.60 -4.59 12.52
C LEU A 71 -4.09 -4.89 12.74
N ASN A 72 -4.71 -5.63 11.82
CA ASN A 72 -6.11 -6.01 11.93
C ASN A 72 -6.40 -7.03 13.06
N ARG A 73 -5.36 -7.55 13.74
CA ARG A 73 -5.53 -8.30 14.99
C ARG A 73 -6.10 -7.43 16.12
N TYR A 74 -5.84 -6.13 16.08
CA TYR A 74 -6.37 -5.14 17.02
C TYR A 74 -6.96 -3.96 16.22
N PRO A 75 -8.12 -4.14 15.60
CA PRO A 75 -8.62 -3.17 14.62
C PRO A 75 -8.90 -1.82 15.27
N ARG A 76 -8.14 -0.80 14.86
CA ARG A 76 -8.33 0.60 15.25
C ARG A 76 -8.29 1.45 13.99
N LYS A 77 -9.46 1.91 13.53
CA LYS A 77 -9.57 2.80 12.36
C LYS A 77 -8.78 4.08 12.59
N PHE A 78 -8.03 4.51 11.57
CA PHE A 78 -7.29 5.79 11.57
C PHE A 78 -6.37 5.99 12.79
N ASN A 79 -5.78 4.91 13.30
CA ASN A 79 -4.84 5.02 14.41
C ASN A 79 -3.51 5.63 13.92
N LEU A 80 -3.06 6.72 14.54
CA LEU A 80 -1.78 7.36 14.23
C LEU A 80 -0.57 6.47 14.51
N LEU A 81 -0.66 5.56 15.48
CA LEU A 81 0.40 4.56 15.70
C LEU A 81 0.56 3.65 14.48
N TYR A 82 -0.55 3.32 13.80
CA TYR A 82 -0.51 2.52 12.59
C TYR A 82 0.11 3.31 11.45
N LEU A 83 -0.19 4.61 11.35
CA LEU A 83 0.47 5.49 10.38
C LEU A 83 2.00 5.49 10.56
N PHE A 84 2.53 5.55 11.78
CA PHE A 84 3.98 5.44 12.00
C PHE A 84 4.57 4.11 11.52
N ILE A 85 3.84 3.01 11.68
CA ILE A 85 4.24 1.69 11.15
C ILE A 85 4.23 1.71 9.62
N TYR A 86 3.18 2.23 8.99
CA TYR A 86 3.12 2.40 7.54
C TYR A 86 4.27 3.26 7.02
N ILE A 87 4.63 4.35 7.71
CA ILE A 87 5.78 5.18 7.37
C ILE A 87 7.05 4.34 7.36
N PHE A 88 7.33 3.61 8.44
CA PHE A 88 8.54 2.79 8.54
C PHE A 88 8.65 1.77 7.39
N PHE A 89 7.59 1.01 7.12
CA PHE A 89 7.61 0.01 6.05
C PHE A 89 7.62 0.62 4.65
N SER A 90 6.97 1.75 4.42
CA SER A 90 7.02 2.46 3.13
C SER A 90 8.42 2.97 2.82
N PHE A 91 9.15 3.49 3.81
CA PHE A 91 10.54 3.90 3.62
C PHE A 91 11.42 2.73 3.18
N ILE A 92 11.26 1.56 3.81
CA ILE A 92 11.97 0.33 3.43
C ILE A 92 11.59 -0.09 2.00
N ALA A 93 10.30 -0.12 1.69
CA ALA A 93 9.81 -0.53 0.38
C ALA A 93 10.35 0.36 -0.74
N VAL A 94 10.25 1.68 -0.58
CA VAL A 94 10.74 2.65 -1.57
C VAL A 94 12.26 2.57 -1.69
N PHE A 95 12.99 2.40 -0.58
CA PHE A 95 14.45 2.25 -0.61
C PHE A 95 14.88 1.03 -1.44
N ILE A 96 14.20 -0.10 -1.24
CA ILE A 96 14.42 -1.32 -2.03
C ILE A 96 14.11 -1.08 -3.51
N LEU A 97 12.99 -0.40 -3.83
CA LEU A 97 12.65 -0.09 -5.22
C LEU A 97 13.73 0.73 -5.92
N TYR A 98 14.28 1.75 -5.25
CA TYR A 98 15.38 2.55 -5.82
C TYR A 98 16.65 1.71 -6.04
N ILE A 99 17.01 0.84 -5.09
CA ILE A 99 18.18 -0.06 -5.25
C ILE A 99 17.98 -1.03 -6.42
N VAL A 100 16.77 -1.58 -6.58
CA VAL A 100 16.44 -2.52 -7.65
C VAL A 100 16.45 -1.83 -9.03
N GLN A 101 16.05 -0.56 -9.10
CA GLN A 101 16.11 0.21 -10.34
C GLN A 101 17.54 0.61 -10.73
N ASP A 102 18.35 1.06 -9.77
CA ASP A 102 19.76 1.38 -10.01
C ASP A 102 20.60 1.16 -8.75
N VAL A 103 21.40 0.09 -8.77
CA VAL A 103 22.28 -0.32 -7.67
C VAL A 103 23.30 0.76 -7.33
N ASN A 104 23.71 1.60 -8.29
CA ASN A 104 24.69 2.67 -8.07
C ASN A 104 24.12 3.83 -7.26
N VAL A 105 22.80 3.92 -7.13
CA VAL A 105 22.12 5.04 -6.45
C VAL A 105 22.04 4.79 -4.94
N ALA A 106 22.31 3.57 -4.46
CA ALA A 106 22.08 3.13 -3.08
C ALA A 106 22.58 4.11 -1.99
N MET A 107 23.78 4.70 -2.14
CA MET A 107 24.32 5.65 -1.16
C MET A 107 23.72 7.06 -1.25
N ASN A 108 23.09 7.43 -2.37
CA ASN A 108 22.50 8.75 -2.59
C ASN A 108 20.98 8.78 -2.46
N VAL A 109 20.28 7.63 -2.46
CA VAL A 109 18.80 7.57 -2.33
C VAL A 109 18.32 8.39 -1.14
N VAL A 110 18.96 8.23 0.03
CA VAL A 110 18.58 8.92 1.27
C VAL A 110 18.78 10.44 1.23
N ARG A 111 19.46 10.97 0.20
CA ARG A 111 19.63 12.42 -0.01
C ARG A 111 18.59 12.99 -0.98
N MET A 112 17.82 12.14 -1.67
CA MET A 112 16.86 12.57 -2.68
C MET A 112 15.56 13.02 -2.02
N LYS A 113 15.10 14.23 -2.33
CA LYS A 113 13.80 14.75 -1.90
C LYS A 113 12.64 13.80 -2.28
N GLN A 114 12.70 13.26 -3.50
CA GLN A 114 11.71 12.34 -4.06
C GLN A 114 11.55 11.06 -3.23
N PHE A 115 12.64 10.57 -2.62
CA PHE A 115 12.60 9.39 -1.74
C PHE A 115 11.67 9.62 -0.54
N TYR A 116 11.77 10.78 0.11
CA TYR A 116 10.94 11.13 1.26
C TYR A 116 9.48 11.40 0.86
N GLU A 117 9.28 12.15 -0.23
CA GLU A 117 7.94 12.47 -0.74
C GLU A 117 7.17 11.19 -1.10
N LEU A 118 7.80 10.31 -1.87
CA LEU A 118 7.19 9.05 -2.30
C LEU A 118 6.90 8.14 -1.10
N SER A 119 7.84 8.01 -0.16
CA SER A 119 7.67 7.16 1.03
C SER A 119 6.53 7.65 1.92
N PHE A 120 6.46 8.97 2.14
CA PHE A 120 5.40 9.56 2.96
C PHE A 120 4.03 9.45 2.30
N SER A 121 3.94 9.74 1.00
CA SER A 121 2.70 9.60 0.25
C SER A 121 2.22 8.16 0.18
N ALA A 122 3.11 7.18 -0.06
CA ALA A 122 2.75 5.77 -0.02
C ALA A 122 2.21 5.37 1.37
N ALA A 123 2.89 5.78 2.44
CA ALA A 123 2.45 5.49 3.81
C ALA A 123 1.05 6.06 4.11
N VAL A 124 0.82 7.34 3.80
CA VAL A 124 -0.47 8.00 4.05
C VAL A 124 -1.58 7.36 3.22
N ILE A 125 -1.35 7.11 1.94
CA ILE A 125 -2.35 6.57 1.02
C ILE A 125 -2.75 5.14 1.43
N PHE A 126 -1.77 4.27 1.67
CA PHE A 126 -2.05 2.89 2.08
C PHE A 126 -2.76 2.87 3.43
N TRP A 127 -2.30 3.67 4.40
CA TRP A 127 -2.95 3.78 5.71
C TRP A 127 -4.41 4.26 5.61
N ILE A 128 -4.70 5.25 4.75
CA ILE A 128 -6.07 5.76 4.55
C ILE A 128 -6.97 4.67 3.98
N TRP A 129 -6.60 4.07 2.85
CA TRP A 129 -7.46 3.11 2.16
C TRP A 129 -7.63 1.82 2.97
N ASP A 130 -6.58 1.34 3.62
CA ASP A 130 -6.65 0.17 4.49
C ASP A 130 -7.48 0.46 5.76
N SER A 131 -7.47 1.70 6.27
CA SER A 131 -8.37 2.13 7.35
C SER A 131 -9.84 2.19 6.92
N ILE A 132 -10.11 2.53 5.65
CA ILE A 132 -11.47 2.62 5.11
C ILE A 132 -12.04 1.22 4.85
N PHE A 133 -11.31 0.37 4.13
CA PHE A 133 -11.85 -0.89 3.60
C PHE A 133 -11.57 -2.13 4.47
N LEU A 134 -10.48 -2.14 5.24
CA LEU A 134 -9.96 -3.37 5.84
C LEU A 134 -10.05 -3.41 7.36
N HIS A 135 -10.09 -2.26 8.02
CA HIS A 135 -10.23 -2.16 9.47
C HIS A 135 -11.70 -2.17 9.92
N GLU A 136 -12.39 -3.29 9.76
CA GLU A 136 -13.71 -3.47 10.36
C GLU A 136 -13.61 -4.10 11.76
N LYS A 137 -14.53 -3.72 12.65
CA LYS A 137 -14.59 -4.31 13.99
C LYS A 137 -14.90 -5.81 13.85
N PRO A 138 -14.34 -6.68 14.70
CA PRO A 138 -14.90 -8.01 14.86
C PRO A 138 -16.32 -7.79 15.41
N GLU A 139 -17.33 -8.26 14.68
CA GLU A 139 -18.67 -8.42 15.25
C GLU A 139 -18.64 -9.32 16.49
#